data_AF-A0A356QSA0-F1
#
_entry.id   AF-A0A356QSA0-F1
#
_cell.length_a   1.000
_cell.length_b   1.000
_cell.length_c   1.000
_cell.angle_alpha   90.00
_cell.angle_beta   90.00
_cell.angle_gamma   90.00
#
_symmetry.space_group_name_H-M   'P 1'
#
loop_
_entity.id
_entity.type
_entity.pdbx_description
1 polymer ?
#
loop_
_entity_poly.entity_id
_entity_poly.type
_entity_poly.pdbx_seq_one_letter_code
_entity_poly.pdbx_strand_id
1 'polypeptide(L)'
;GDPHAITPNLDMLAKEGTRYTNAFTTAGVCAPCRSAIITGMYQNSIGTHHMRSNATIPTWLKPFPVLLREAGYYCTNNSKTDYQFSKPAKKEIWDVSGAKGHWKNRPQKSQPFFAVFNFTGCHESGIASESKY
;
A
#
# COMPACT_ATOMS: atom_id res chain seq x y z
N GLY A 1 2.37 16.76 -17.94
CA GLY A 1 2.79 15.36 -17.80
C GLY A 1 3.99 15.14 -18.69
N ASP A 2 4.52 13.94 -18.73
CA ASP A 2 5.55 13.53 -19.70
C ASP A 2 4.87 13.26 -21.06
N PRO A 3 5.25 13.92 -22.16
CA PRO A 3 4.64 13.72 -23.48
C PRO A 3 4.94 12.34 -24.10
N HIS A 4 5.92 11.60 -23.59
CA HIS A 4 6.29 10.27 -24.08
C HIS A 4 5.62 9.13 -23.28
N ALA A 5 5.03 9.42 -22.13
CA ALA A 5 4.37 8.41 -21.31
C ALA A 5 3.02 8.00 -21.91
N ILE A 6 2.83 6.70 -22.12
CA ILE A 6 1.56 6.13 -22.61
C ILE A 6 0.78 5.57 -21.42
N THR A 7 -0.08 6.39 -20.81
CA THR A 7 -0.83 6.01 -19.60
C THR A 7 -2.32 6.36 -19.66
N PRO A 8 -3.07 5.93 -20.68
CA PRO A 8 -4.44 6.41 -20.94
C PRO A 8 -5.40 6.20 -19.75
N ASN A 9 -5.26 5.10 -19.02
CA ASN A 9 -6.07 4.81 -17.83
C ASN A 9 -5.73 5.73 -16.63
N LEU A 10 -4.45 6.09 -16.44
CA LEU A 10 -4.05 7.04 -15.40
C LEU A 10 -4.41 8.47 -15.79
N ASP A 11 -4.34 8.80 -17.08
CA ASP A 11 -4.74 10.11 -17.61
C ASP A 11 -6.24 10.35 -17.41
N MET A 12 -7.07 9.33 -17.64
CA MET A 12 -8.50 9.36 -17.36
C MET A 12 -8.76 9.54 -15.86
N LEU A 13 -8.11 8.74 -15.00
CA LEU A 13 -8.21 8.90 -13.54
C LEU A 13 -7.83 10.30 -13.08
N ALA A 14 -6.79 10.90 -13.67
CA ALA A 14 -6.34 12.25 -13.35
C ALA A 14 -7.34 13.34 -13.83
N LYS A 15 -8.11 13.08 -14.89
CA LYS A 15 -9.16 13.99 -15.39
C LYS A 15 -10.44 13.94 -14.56
N GLU A 16 -10.79 12.76 -14.05
CA GLU A 16 -12.01 12.55 -13.24
C GLU A 16 -11.79 12.82 -11.74
N GLY A 17 -10.53 12.92 -11.31
CA GLY A 17 -10.14 13.13 -9.92
C GLY A 17 -9.51 14.49 -9.64
N THR A 18 -8.79 14.55 -8.51
CA THR A 18 -7.97 15.72 -8.14
C THR A 18 -6.51 15.35 -8.17
N ARG A 19 -5.70 16.16 -8.86
CA ARG A 19 -4.24 15.95 -8.98
C ARG A 19 -3.47 16.88 -8.04
N TYR A 20 -2.70 16.29 -7.15
CA TYR A 20 -1.72 17.00 -6.34
C TYR A 20 -0.39 17.07 -7.09
N THR A 21 0.04 18.28 -7.46
CA THR A 21 1.34 18.50 -8.14
C THR A 21 2.51 18.53 -7.16
N ASN A 22 2.23 18.67 -5.86
CA ASN A 22 3.19 18.68 -4.77
C ASN A 22 2.83 17.57 -3.78
N ALA A 23 3.28 16.34 -4.05
CA ALA A 23 3.04 15.17 -3.22
C ALA A 23 4.37 14.44 -2.98
N PHE A 24 4.83 14.43 -1.73
CA PHE A 24 6.17 13.94 -1.37
C PHE A 24 6.08 12.71 -0.47
N THR A 25 6.97 11.75 -0.69
CA THR A 25 7.16 10.63 0.24
C THR A 25 8.06 11.04 1.40
N THR A 26 7.82 10.45 2.57
CA THR A 26 8.65 10.63 3.75
C THR A 26 9.94 9.81 3.70
N ALA A 27 10.07 8.87 2.75
CA ALA A 27 11.28 8.06 2.56
C ALA A 27 11.45 7.61 1.09
N GLY A 28 12.67 7.72 0.56
CA GLY A 28 13.03 7.30 -0.80
C GLY A 28 13.19 5.78 -1.01
N VAL A 29 12.73 4.94 -0.07
CA VAL A 29 12.91 3.48 -0.13
C VAL A 29 11.59 2.77 0.19
N CYS A 30 11.35 1.63 -0.47
CA CYS A 30 10.01 1.02 -0.51
C CYS A 30 9.44 0.62 0.85
N ALA A 31 10.18 -0.12 1.70
CA ALA A 31 9.65 -0.61 2.96
C ALA A 31 9.42 0.51 4.00
N PRO A 32 10.34 1.47 4.18
CA PRO A 32 10.09 2.62 5.06
C PRO A 32 8.90 3.49 4.61
N CYS A 33 8.78 3.75 3.30
CA CYS A 33 7.64 4.48 2.73
C CYS A 33 6.31 3.74 2.98
N ARG A 34 6.28 2.41 2.81
CA ARG A 34 5.09 1.59 3.09
C ARG A 34 4.72 1.58 4.57
N SER A 35 5.72 1.58 5.45
CA SER A 35 5.51 1.72 6.89
C SER A 35 4.84 3.06 7.22
N ALA A 36 5.31 4.15 6.61
CA ALA A 36 4.72 5.46 6.81
C ALA A 36 3.27 5.55 6.28
N ILE A 37 3.00 5.03 5.08
CA ILE A 37 1.65 5.02 4.50
C ILE A 37 0.68 4.22 5.38
N ILE A 38 1.07 3.03 5.83
CA ILE A 38 0.14 2.15 6.54
C ILE A 38 -0.15 2.62 7.97
N THR A 39 0.78 3.35 8.59
CA THR A 39 0.68 3.82 9.98
C THR A 39 0.30 5.29 10.12
N GLY A 40 0.49 6.10 9.07
CA GLY A 40 0.38 7.56 9.15
C GLY A 40 1.52 8.22 9.92
N MET A 41 2.59 7.50 10.24
CA MET A 41 3.71 7.99 11.05
C MET A 41 4.99 8.10 10.23
N TYR A 42 5.85 9.07 10.55
CA TYR A 42 7.21 9.05 10.02
C TYR A 42 7.95 7.81 10.52
N GLN A 43 8.61 7.10 9.60
CA GLN A 43 9.30 5.85 9.88
C GLN A 43 10.41 5.95 10.95
N ASN A 44 11.04 7.12 11.09
CA ASN A 44 12.04 7.39 12.12
C ASN A 44 11.42 7.54 13.52
N SER A 45 10.17 8.01 13.61
CA SER A 45 9.44 8.13 14.87
C SER A 45 9.03 6.79 15.47
N ILE A 46 8.97 5.72 14.66
CA ILE A 46 8.47 4.40 15.07
C ILE A 46 9.50 3.27 14.83
N GLY A 47 10.76 3.61 14.54
CA GLY A 47 11.85 2.64 14.38
C GLY A 47 11.84 1.83 13.07
N THR A 48 11.05 2.21 12.08
CA THR A 48 10.87 1.47 10.81
C THR A 48 11.69 2.02 9.64
N HIS A 49 12.67 2.90 9.91
CA HIS A 49 13.43 3.61 8.88
C HIS A 49 14.42 2.75 8.10
N HIS A 50 15.11 1.80 8.75
CA HIS A 50 16.12 0.97 8.08
C HIS A 50 15.47 -0.09 7.21
N MET A 51 15.86 -0.17 5.94
CA MET A 51 15.33 -1.13 4.97
C MET A 51 15.48 -2.57 5.50
N ARG A 52 14.40 -3.36 5.40
CA ARG A 52 14.31 -4.75 5.91
C ARG A 52 14.48 -4.90 7.43
N SER A 53 14.13 -3.89 8.21
CA SER A 53 14.02 -4.03 9.66
C SER A 53 12.78 -4.81 10.08
N ASN A 54 12.76 -5.25 11.34
CA ASN A 54 11.59 -5.83 12.01
C ASN A 54 11.39 -5.12 13.35
N ALA A 55 10.90 -3.88 13.28
CA ALA A 55 10.66 -3.05 14.45
C ALA A 55 9.46 -3.53 15.25
N THR A 56 9.51 -3.27 16.56
CA THR A 56 8.34 -3.29 17.42
C THR A 56 7.75 -1.88 17.41
N ILE A 57 6.57 -1.71 16.80
CA ILE A 57 5.87 -0.44 16.82
C ILE A 57 5.13 -0.24 18.17
N PRO A 58 4.83 1.01 18.58
CA PRO A 58 4.09 1.26 19.82
C PRO A 58 2.72 0.55 19.85
N THR A 59 2.32 0.06 21.01
CA THR A 59 1.09 -0.75 21.17
C THR A 59 -0.20 0.02 20.88
N TRP A 60 -0.18 1.34 21.04
CA TRP A 60 -1.31 2.22 20.71
C TRP A 60 -1.44 2.48 19.21
N LEU A 61 -0.39 2.24 18.41
CA LEU A 61 -0.36 2.55 16.99
C LEU A 61 -1.05 1.43 16.20
N LYS A 62 -2.23 1.75 15.65
CA LYS A 62 -2.96 0.85 14.75
C LYS A 62 -2.71 1.24 13.30
N PRO A 63 -2.23 0.32 12.45
CA PRO A 63 -2.23 0.53 11.00
C PRO A 63 -3.65 0.85 10.52
N PHE A 64 -3.83 1.85 9.65
CA PHE A 64 -5.16 2.38 9.33
C PHE A 64 -6.19 1.34 8.82
N PRO A 65 -5.81 0.24 8.12
CA PRO A 65 -6.80 -0.78 7.74
C PRO A 65 -7.44 -1.48 8.94
N VAL A 66 -6.75 -1.57 10.08
CA VAL A 66 -7.35 -2.09 11.33
C VAL A 66 -8.56 -1.23 11.71
N LEU A 67 -8.41 0.10 11.64
CA LEU A 67 -9.48 1.06 11.95
C LEU A 67 -10.64 0.94 10.95
N LEU A 68 -10.34 0.74 9.66
CA LEU A 68 -11.37 0.53 8.63
C LEU A 68 -12.16 -0.76 8.87
N ARG A 69 -11.49 -1.85 9.27
CA ARG A 69 -12.15 -3.11 9.63
C ARG A 69 -13.03 -2.97 10.86
N GLU A 70 -12.57 -2.25 11.87
CA GLU A 70 -13.37 -1.89 13.05
C GLU A 70 -14.63 -1.08 12.65
N ALA A 71 -14.55 -0.26 11.59
CA ALA A 71 -15.67 0.45 10.99
C ALA A 71 -16.52 -0.38 10.00
N GLY A 72 -16.26 -1.69 9.86
CA GLY A 72 -17.05 -2.61 9.05
C GLY A 72 -16.59 -2.78 7.59
N TYR A 73 -15.46 -2.19 7.18
CA TYR A 73 -14.92 -2.34 5.83
C TYR A 73 -14.25 -3.71 5.64
N TYR A 74 -14.52 -4.32 4.49
CA TYR A 74 -13.72 -5.44 4.00
C TYR A 74 -12.40 -4.94 3.40
N CYS A 75 -11.28 -5.26 4.05
CA CYS A 75 -9.97 -4.71 3.72
C CYS A 75 -9.05 -5.75 3.07
N THR A 76 -8.53 -5.46 1.86
CA THR A 76 -7.63 -6.36 1.14
C THR A 76 -6.35 -5.70 0.65
N ASN A 77 -5.29 -6.51 0.52
CA ASN A 77 -3.99 -6.10 -0.02
C ASN A 77 -3.44 -7.13 -1.03
N ASN A 78 -3.12 -6.68 -2.24
CA ASN A 78 -2.61 -7.51 -3.34
C ASN A 78 -1.40 -6.87 -4.02
N SER A 79 -0.26 -7.51 -4.12
CA SER A 79 0.35 -8.27 -3.04
C SER A 79 1.60 -7.48 -2.61
N LYS A 80 2.24 -7.82 -1.48
CA LYS A 80 3.34 -7.07 -0.81
C LYS A 80 2.84 -6.18 0.33
N THR A 81 3.57 -6.28 1.44
CA THR A 81 3.32 -5.50 2.66
C THR A 81 4.55 -4.63 2.93
N ASP A 82 5.68 -5.27 3.23
CA ASP A 82 6.96 -4.61 3.54
C ASP A 82 6.81 -3.47 4.56
N TYR A 83 6.02 -3.69 5.63
CA TYR A 83 5.71 -2.65 6.62
C TYR A 83 6.79 -2.44 7.69
N GLN A 84 7.86 -3.26 7.67
CA GLN A 84 9.01 -3.18 8.60
C GLN A 84 8.68 -3.54 10.06
N PHE A 85 7.54 -4.17 10.30
CA PHE A 85 7.13 -4.74 11.58
C PHE A 85 6.33 -6.02 11.35
N SER A 86 6.33 -6.90 12.35
CA SER A 86 5.64 -8.19 12.33
C SER A 86 4.35 -8.22 13.15
N LYS A 87 4.16 -7.22 14.03
CA LYS A 87 2.97 -7.06 14.86
C LYS A 87 2.39 -5.64 14.68
N PRO A 88 1.07 -5.49 14.48
CA PRO A 88 0.08 -6.57 14.31
C PRO A 88 0.37 -7.41 13.04
N ALA A 89 0.00 -8.70 13.07
CA ALA A 89 0.24 -9.60 11.95
C ALA A 89 -0.66 -9.25 10.76
N LYS A 90 -0.31 -9.73 9.56
CA LYS A 90 -1.07 -9.42 8.33
C LYS A 90 -2.57 -9.74 8.42
N LYS A 91 -2.95 -10.83 9.10
CA LYS A 91 -4.34 -11.24 9.33
C LYS A 91 -5.12 -10.34 10.31
N GLU A 92 -4.38 -9.61 11.14
CA GLU A 92 -4.93 -8.62 12.07
C GLU A 92 -5.15 -7.29 11.31
N ILE A 93 -4.30 -6.98 10.33
CA ILE A 93 -4.42 -5.77 9.49
C ILE A 93 -5.44 -5.93 8.36
N TRP A 94 -5.50 -7.09 7.71
CA TRP A 94 -6.25 -7.33 6.48
C TRP A 94 -7.18 -8.54 6.60
N ASP A 95 -8.35 -8.49 5.95
CA ASP A 95 -9.18 -9.68 5.75
C ASP A 95 -8.51 -10.65 4.76
N VAL A 96 -7.91 -10.11 3.70
CA VAL A 96 -7.09 -10.89 2.75
C VAL A 96 -5.85 -10.11 2.35
N SER A 97 -4.67 -10.68 2.61
CA SER A 97 -3.39 -10.14 2.13
C SER A 97 -2.64 -11.21 1.32
N GLY A 98 -2.48 -10.98 0.03
CA GLY A 98 -1.81 -11.91 -0.88
C GLY A 98 -2.33 -11.79 -2.31
N ALA A 99 -1.91 -12.70 -3.20
CA ALA A 99 -2.30 -12.68 -4.62
C ALA A 99 -3.82 -12.75 -4.86
N LYS A 100 -4.57 -13.31 -3.89
CA LYS A 100 -6.04 -13.39 -3.91
C LYS A 100 -6.73 -12.18 -3.27
N GLY A 101 -5.98 -11.15 -2.84
CA GLY A 101 -6.54 -9.93 -2.27
C GLY A 101 -7.38 -9.19 -3.31
N HIS A 102 -8.69 -9.16 -3.12
CA HIS A 102 -9.60 -8.50 -4.06
C HIS A 102 -10.91 -8.12 -3.37
N TRP A 103 -11.39 -6.88 -3.55
CA TRP A 103 -12.61 -6.39 -2.90
C TRP A 103 -13.88 -7.17 -3.24
N LYS A 104 -13.90 -7.81 -4.41
CA LYS A 104 -15.00 -8.69 -4.88
C LYS A 104 -15.22 -9.92 -3.99
N ASN A 105 -14.21 -10.33 -3.20
CA ASN A 105 -14.27 -11.51 -2.34
C ASN A 105 -14.97 -11.25 -1.00
N ARG A 106 -15.45 -10.01 -0.76
CA ARG A 106 -16.24 -9.68 0.43
C ARG A 106 -17.48 -10.58 0.54
N PRO A 107 -17.83 -11.08 1.75
CA PRO A 107 -18.97 -11.98 1.94
C PRO A 107 -20.30 -11.37 1.50
N GLN A 108 -20.53 -10.09 1.85
CA GLN A 108 -21.74 -9.37 1.49
C GLN A 108 -21.42 -8.29 0.46
N LYS A 109 -22.11 -8.28 -0.69
CA LYS A 109 -21.83 -7.30 -1.77
C LYS A 109 -22.14 -5.86 -1.38
N SER A 110 -23.04 -5.65 -0.41
CA SER A 110 -23.35 -4.35 0.19
C SER A 110 -22.29 -3.86 1.16
N GLN A 111 -21.40 -4.72 1.65
CA GLN A 111 -20.36 -4.33 2.60
C GLN A 111 -19.39 -3.33 1.93
N PRO A 112 -19.04 -2.21 2.59
CA PRO A 112 -18.03 -1.30 2.09
C PRO A 112 -16.67 -2.00 2.06
N PHE A 113 -15.75 -1.52 1.23
CA PHE A 113 -14.44 -2.15 1.08
C PHE A 113 -13.32 -1.12 0.95
N PHE A 114 -12.13 -1.57 1.32
CA PHE A 114 -10.88 -0.89 1.02
C PHE A 114 -9.91 -1.90 0.42
N ALA A 115 -9.33 -1.62 -0.74
CA ALA A 115 -8.47 -2.56 -1.43
C ALA A 115 -7.21 -1.88 -1.97
N VAL A 116 -6.06 -2.48 -1.69
CA VAL A 116 -4.76 -2.03 -2.17
C VAL A 116 -4.28 -2.97 -3.28
N PHE A 117 -3.91 -2.38 -4.42
CA PHE A 117 -3.22 -3.05 -5.52
C PHE A 117 -1.83 -2.45 -5.70
N ASN A 118 -0.82 -3.31 -5.54
CA ASN A 118 0.59 -2.96 -5.66
C ASN A 118 1.10 -3.50 -6.99
N PHE A 119 1.31 -2.60 -7.94
CA PHE A 119 1.91 -2.94 -9.23
C PHE A 119 3.44 -2.96 -9.12
N THR A 120 4.08 -3.96 -9.74
CA THR A 120 5.54 -4.13 -9.74
C THR A 120 6.16 -3.89 -11.11
N GLY A 121 5.37 -3.39 -12.07
CA GLY A 121 5.79 -3.19 -13.46
C GLY A 121 7.08 -2.38 -13.59
N CYS A 122 7.15 -1.25 -12.88
CA CYS A 122 8.27 -0.30 -12.89
C CYS A 122 9.31 -0.53 -11.78
N HIS A 123 9.25 -1.64 -11.05
CA HIS A 123 10.29 -1.94 -10.05
C HIS A 123 11.60 -2.30 -10.77
N GLU A 124 12.75 -1.90 -10.22
CA GLU A 124 14.08 -2.12 -10.82
C GLU A 124 14.34 -3.57 -11.23
N SER A 125 13.86 -4.54 -10.45
CA SER A 125 13.95 -5.97 -10.79
C SER A 125 13.26 -6.35 -12.11
N GLY A 126 12.49 -5.44 -12.70
CA GLY A 126 11.85 -5.57 -14.01
C GLY A 126 12.64 -4.97 -15.17
N ILE A 127 13.65 -4.15 -14.92
CA ILE A 127 14.41 -3.44 -15.97
C ILE A 127 15.34 -4.40 -16.71
N ALA A 128 15.85 -5.43 -16.03
CA ALA A 128 16.77 -6.41 -16.61
C ALA A 128 16.09 -7.48 -17.49
N SER A 129 14.78 -7.39 -17.74
CA SER A 129 14.02 -8.42 -18.44
C SER A 129 13.38 -7.86 -19.70
N GLU A 130 13.80 -8.38 -20.86
CA GLU A 130 13.24 -7.99 -22.16
C GLU A 130 11.77 -8.43 -22.33
N SER A 131 11.27 -9.37 -21.53
CA SER A 131 9.89 -9.88 -21.64
C SER A 131 8.81 -8.89 -21.19
N LYS A 132 9.18 -7.65 -20.85
CA LYS A 132 8.27 -6.58 -20.42
C LYS A 132 8.12 -5.45 -21.44
N TYR A 133 8.93 -5.45 -22.49
CA TYR A 133 8.80 -4.59 -23.66
C TYR A 133 8.12 -5.35 -24.80
#